data_AF-A0A5Q0TFF1-F1
#
_entry.id   AF-A0A5Q0TFF1-F1
#
_cell.length_a   1.000
_cell.length_b   1.000
_cell.length_c   1.000
_cell.angle_alpha   90.00
_cell.angle_beta   90.00
_cell.angle_gamma   90.00
#
_symmetry.space_group_name_H-M   'P 1'
#
loop_
_entity.id
_entity.type
_entity.pdbx_description
1 polymer ?
#
loop_
_entity_poly.entity_id
_entity_poly.type
_entity_poly.pdbx_seq_one_letter_code
_entity_poly.pdbx_strand_id
1 'polypeptide(L)'
;MKFSPLLLIFLIAPLSHANEIYKWTDSKGVMHLSDTPPPKSITSKNKEKLVLPEVKNRAPSSGEDDGNNTATKTSDSVTTDQTASVKTDDSAASLSADEQVTEIASSEKKADYKDITVDIESPSNDETLRSSRGLMTIQTSLNRKLGIGERLQLVFDGTPYGAPQTQKYWELKGVERGEHSLKVQVVQSGKVIASSSVVTVFLHKTSVK
;
A
#
# COMPACT_ATOMS: atom_id res chain seq x y z
N MET A 1 28.22 0.70 64.32
CA MET A 1 27.75 1.76 63.40
C MET A 1 27.54 1.15 62.03
N LYS A 2 26.59 1.67 61.22
CA LYS A 2 26.10 1.01 60.00
C LYS A 2 26.91 1.47 58.78
N PHE A 3 27.48 0.54 58.01
CA PHE A 3 28.06 0.85 56.70
C PHE A 3 26.94 0.92 55.66
N SER A 4 26.88 2.01 54.90
CA SER A 4 25.97 2.19 53.77
C SER A 4 26.81 2.20 52.47
N PRO A 5 26.64 1.23 51.55
CA PRO A 5 27.30 1.28 50.26
C PRO A 5 26.55 2.25 49.33
N LEU A 6 27.27 3.27 48.85
CA LEU A 6 26.77 4.24 47.88
C LEU A 6 26.57 3.55 46.51
N LEU A 7 25.31 3.33 46.12
CA LEU A 7 24.95 2.75 44.82
C LEU A 7 25.18 3.75 43.68
N LEU A 8 26.36 3.71 43.06
CA LEU A 8 26.65 4.48 41.85
C LEU A 8 25.94 3.85 40.64
N ILE A 9 24.76 4.36 40.28
CA ILE A 9 24.05 3.95 39.07
C ILE A 9 24.78 4.54 37.84
N PHE A 10 25.44 3.68 37.07
CA PHE A 10 26.13 4.07 35.84
C PHE A 10 25.09 4.23 34.71
N LEU A 11 24.84 5.47 34.29
CA LEU A 11 23.87 5.80 33.25
C LEU A 11 24.42 5.44 31.86
N ILE A 12 24.13 4.23 31.39
CA ILE A 12 24.48 3.79 30.03
C ILE A 12 23.49 4.41 29.04
N ALA A 13 23.93 5.43 28.30
CA ALA A 13 23.19 5.95 27.16
C ALA A 13 23.29 4.99 25.96
N PRO A 14 22.20 4.67 25.24
CA PRO A 14 22.26 3.86 24.03
C PRO A 14 22.96 4.63 22.90
N LEU A 15 23.90 3.98 22.21
CA LEU A 15 24.49 4.54 20.99
C LEU A 15 23.44 4.50 19.86
N SER A 16 22.99 5.67 19.43
CA SER A 16 22.23 5.81 18.18
C SER A 16 23.11 5.45 17.01
N HIS A 17 22.74 4.41 16.26
CA HIS A 17 23.37 4.10 14.99
C HIS A 17 22.84 5.06 13.92
N ALA A 18 23.73 5.80 13.27
CA ALA A 18 23.35 6.63 12.13
C ALA A 18 23.17 5.72 10.91
N ASN A 19 21.96 5.69 10.34
CA ASN A 19 21.73 5.00 9.07
C ASN A 19 22.33 5.84 7.94
N GLU A 20 23.46 5.38 7.41
CA GLU A 20 24.11 5.99 6.25
C GLU A 20 23.32 5.69 4.98
N ILE A 21 22.86 6.73 4.28
CA ILE A 21 22.10 6.58 3.03
C ILE A 21 23.08 6.41 1.87
N TYR A 22 23.14 5.21 1.30
CA TYR A 22 24.03 4.91 0.17
C TYR A 22 23.33 5.23 -1.16
N LYS A 23 24.00 6.06 -1.98
CA LYS A 23 23.57 6.39 -3.34
C LYS A 23 24.61 5.91 -4.35
N TRP A 24 24.20 5.08 -5.29
CA TRP A 24 25.05 4.61 -6.40
C TRP A 24 24.31 4.69 -7.73
N THR A 25 25.06 4.57 -8.82
CA THR A 25 24.51 4.44 -10.16
C THR A 25 24.90 3.07 -10.69
N ASP A 26 23.96 2.33 -11.28
CA ASP A 26 24.27 1.04 -11.91
C ASP A 26 24.91 1.21 -13.29
N SER A 27 25.35 0.10 -13.89
CA SER A 27 25.98 0.10 -15.22
C SER A 27 25.06 0.51 -16.37
N LYS A 28 23.76 0.73 -16.11
CA LYS A 28 22.77 1.22 -17.07
C LYS A 28 22.46 2.70 -16.86
N GLY A 29 23.14 3.37 -15.94
CA GLY A 29 22.95 4.79 -15.63
C GLY A 29 21.79 5.06 -14.66
N VAL A 30 21.14 4.04 -14.10
CA VAL A 30 20.02 4.22 -13.17
C VAL A 30 20.57 4.50 -11.76
N MET A 31 20.08 5.57 -11.15
CA MET A 31 20.44 5.97 -9.78
C MET A 31 19.61 5.17 -8.76
N HIS A 32 20.29 4.52 -7.83
CA HIS A 32 19.69 3.75 -6.73
C HIS A 32 20.05 4.40 -5.39
N LEU A 33 19.09 4.42 -4.47
CA LEU A 33 19.28 4.79 -3.05
C LEU A 33 18.92 3.58 -2.19
N SER A 34 19.73 3.25 -1.19
CA SER A 34 19.42 2.20 -0.21
C SER A 34 20.12 2.41 1.12
N ASP A 35 19.51 1.90 2.19
CA ASP A 35 20.04 1.88 3.56
C ASP A 35 20.93 0.64 3.83
N THR A 36 21.12 -0.23 2.83
CA THR A 36 22.05 -1.37 2.92
C THR A 36 23.34 -1.06 2.15
N PRO A 37 24.54 -1.27 2.72
CA PRO A 37 25.78 -1.03 2.01
C PRO A 37 25.87 -1.89 0.74
N PRO A 38 26.29 -1.33 -0.41
CA PRO A 38 26.23 -2.03 -1.69
C PRO A 38 27.24 -3.20 -1.75
N PRO A 39 26.93 -4.25 -2.53
CA PRO A 39 27.83 -5.39 -2.70
C PRO A 39 29.15 -4.96 -3.37
N LYS A 40 30.26 -5.55 -2.92
CA LYS A 40 31.65 -5.24 -3.36
C LYS A 40 31.93 -5.48 -4.87
N SER A 41 30.95 -5.85 -5.68
CA SER A 41 31.08 -6.11 -7.11
C SER A 41 30.89 -4.88 -8.01
N ILE A 42 30.32 -3.77 -7.51
CA ILE A 42 30.34 -2.50 -8.24
C ILE A 42 31.74 -1.85 -8.16
N THR A 43 32.64 -2.36 -9.00
CA THR A 43 33.93 -1.71 -9.26
C THR A 43 33.67 -0.37 -9.91
N SER A 44 33.99 0.72 -9.22
CA SER A 44 33.96 2.09 -9.75
C SER A 44 34.99 2.27 -10.87
N LYS A 45 34.69 1.77 -12.07
CA LYS A 45 35.33 2.19 -13.32
C LYS A 45 34.77 3.54 -13.78
N ASN A 46 34.98 4.57 -12.97
CA ASN A 46 35.66 5.75 -13.49
C ASN A 46 36.35 6.55 -12.38
N LYS A 47 37.69 6.54 -12.37
CA LYS A 47 38.49 7.55 -11.65
C LYS A 47 38.71 8.75 -12.57
N GLU A 48 37.64 9.48 -12.86
CA GLU A 48 37.74 10.69 -13.68
C GLU A 48 37.41 11.92 -12.84
N LYS A 49 38.45 12.72 -12.68
CA LYS A 49 38.53 13.92 -11.86
C LYS A 49 37.56 14.97 -12.39
N LEU A 50 36.70 15.51 -11.53
CA LEU A 50 35.77 16.58 -11.89
C LEU A 50 36.51 17.73 -12.61
N VAL A 51 36.01 18.08 -13.79
CA VAL A 51 36.23 19.38 -14.43
C VAL A 51 34.85 19.98 -14.61
N LEU A 52 34.66 21.21 -14.14
CA LEU A 52 33.37 21.91 -14.26
C LEU A 52 33.11 22.24 -15.74
N PRO A 53 31.88 22.08 -16.25
CA PRO A 53 31.50 22.63 -17.55
C PRO A 53 31.45 24.16 -17.48
N GLU A 54 32.00 24.85 -18.48
CA GLU A 54 31.83 26.30 -18.62
C GLU A 54 30.37 26.64 -18.92
N VAL A 55 29.73 27.39 -18.02
CA VAL A 55 28.34 27.82 -18.17
C VAL A 55 28.26 28.98 -19.17
N LYS A 56 27.99 28.67 -20.44
CA LYS A 56 27.61 29.69 -21.45
C LYS A 56 26.15 30.10 -21.30
N ASN A 57 25.92 31.06 -20.40
CA ASN A 57 24.64 31.78 -20.33
C ASN A 57 24.39 32.56 -21.63
N ARG A 58 23.53 32.06 -22.51
CA ARG A 58 22.77 32.91 -23.44
C ARG A 58 21.42 33.22 -22.81
N ALA A 59 21.14 34.49 -22.57
CA ALA A 59 19.83 34.91 -22.08
C ALA A 59 18.75 34.65 -23.14
N PRO A 60 17.55 34.14 -22.76
CA PRO A 60 16.42 34.05 -23.68
C PRO A 60 15.90 35.46 -23.99
N SER A 61 15.68 35.73 -25.28
CA SER A 61 14.99 36.92 -25.76
C SER A 61 13.48 36.80 -25.49
N SER A 62 12.84 37.95 -25.29
CA SER A 62 11.40 38.11 -25.06
C SER A 62 10.51 37.53 -26.16
N GLY A 63 9.34 37.01 -25.76
CA GLY A 63 8.21 36.67 -26.62
C GLY A 63 6.97 36.38 -25.77
N GLU A 64 6.03 37.33 -25.75
CA GLU A 64 4.69 37.20 -25.15
C GLU A 64 3.73 36.54 -26.15
N ASP A 65 2.77 35.72 -25.67
CA ASP A 65 1.35 35.76 -26.08
C ASP A 65 0.46 34.96 -25.10
N ASP A 66 -0.85 35.19 -25.19
CA ASP A 66 -1.89 34.99 -24.16
C ASP A 66 -2.50 33.56 -24.02
N GLY A 67 -3.31 33.37 -22.96
CA GLY A 67 -4.72 33.06 -23.26
C GLY A 67 -5.42 31.79 -22.74
N ASN A 68 -5.63 31.71 -21.42
CA ASN A 68 -6.93 31.34 -20.79
C ASN A 68 -7.44 29.86 -20.75
N ASN A 69 -8.26 29.60 -19.70
CA ASN A 69 -8.92 28.34 -19.34
C ASN A 69 -10.41 28.30 -19.74
N THR A 70 -11.04 27.11 -19.81
CA THR A 70 -12.48 26.78 -19.55
C THR A 70 -12.61 25.24 -19.67
N ALA A 71 -13.06 24.38 -18.73
CA ALA A 71 -14.04 24.39 -17.63
C ALA A 71 -15.49 23.94 -18.01
N THR A 72 -16.18 23.26 -17.07
CA THR A 72 -17.65 22.93 -17.06
C THR A 72 -18.11 21.77 -17.99
N LYS A 73 -19.22 21.01 -17.82
CA LYS A 73 -20.30 20.78 -16.81
C LYS A 73 -21.17 19.57 -17.30
N THR A 74 -22.15 18.92 -16.65
CA THR A 74 -22.64 18.71 -15.24
C THR A 74 -23.76 17.63 -15.28
N SER A 75 -24.40 17.29 -14.14
CA SER A 75 -25.74 16.64 -14.00
C SER A 75 -25.84 15.12 -14.25
N ASP A 76 -26.75 14.32 -13.68
CA ASP A 76 -27.82 14.32 -12.64
C ASP A 76 -28.79 13.18 -13.11
N SER A 77 -29.73 12.57 -12.37
CA SER A 77 -30.12 12.53 -10.95
C SER A 77 -31.12 11.37 -10.73
N VAL A 78 -31.44 11.04 -9.47
CA VAL A 78 -32.77 10.53 -8.99
C VAL A 78 -33.20 9.10 -9.40
N THR A 79 -34.07 8.33 -8.71
CA THR A 79 -34.50 8.07 -7.29
C THR A 79 -35.70 7.10 -7.37
N THR A 80 -35.98 6.25 -6.37
CA THR A 80 -37.31 6.07 -5.70
C THR A 80 -37.33 4.88 -4.73
N ASP A 81 -37.99 5.10 -3.59
CA ASP A 81 -38.14 4.20 -2.43
C ASP A 81 -39.16 3.07 -2.61
N GLN A 82 -39.03 2.03 -1.75
CA GLN A 82 -40.03 1.49 -0.80
C GLN A 82 -39.68 0.03 -0.44
N THR A 83 -40.07 -0.62 0.66
CA THR A 83 -40.58 -0.37 2.03
C THR A 83 -41.11 -1.74 2.53
N ALA A 84 -41.23 -1.96 3.85
CA ALA A 84 -41.97 -3.06 4.53
C ALA A 84 -41.31 -4.45 4.74
N SER A 85 -40.61 -4.56 5.87
CA SER A 85 -40.88 -5.49 7.00
C SER A 85 -41.71 -6.79 6.83
N VAL A 86 -41.18 -7.92 7.33
CA VAL A 86 -41.91 -8.99 8.06
C VAL A 86 -41.02 -9.58 9.19
N LYS A 87 -41.64 -9.95 10.33
CA LYS A 87 -41.06 -10.77 11.43
C LYS A 87 -41.58 -12.21 11.34
N THR A 88 -40.80 -13.18 11.84
CA THR A 88 -41.16 -14.42 12.60
C THR A 88 -39.95 -15.37 12.49
N ASP A 89 -39.23 -15.67 13.57
CA ASP A 89 -39.52 -16.69 14.62
C ASP A 89 -39.06 -18.10 14.23
N ASP A 90 -38.70 -18.87 15.25
CA ASP A 90 -38.40 -20.31 15.27
C ASP A 90 -37.15 -20.81 14.49
N SER A 91 -36.48 -21.91 14.90
CA SER A 91 -36.29 -22.49 16.24
C SER A 91 -35.14 -23.51 16.19
N ALA A 92 -34.65 -23.91 17.36
CA ALA A 92 -33.96 -25.17 17.67
C ALA A 92 -32.97 -25.80 16.65
N ALA A 93 -31.68 -25.68 16.99
CA ALA A 93 -30.74 -26.79 17.19
C ALA A 93 -30.89 -28.10 16.37
N SER A 94 -29.83 -28.44 15.63
CA SER A 94 -29.11 -29.71 15.84
C SER A 94 -27.70 -29.65 15.26
N LEU A 95 -26.69 -29.56 16.12
CA LEU A 95 -25.29 -29.82 15.77
C LEU A 95 -24.87 -31.11 16.47
N SER A 96 -25.03 -32.23 15.77
CA SER A 96 -24.57 -33.55 16.19
C SER A 96 -23.14 -33.82 15.71
N ALA A 97 -22.52 -34.80 16.37
CA ALA A 97 -21.39 -35.61 15.92
C ALA A 97 -19.98 -34.99 16.01
N ASP A 98 -19.30 -35.40 17.07
CA ASP A 98 -17.98 -36.06 17.06
C ASP A 98 -16.81 -35.43 16.28
N GLU A 99 -15.93 -34.80 17.06
CA GLU A 99 -14.57 -35.31 17.29
C GLU A 99 -13.97 -36.22 16.19
N GLN A 100 -13.32 -35.59 15.20
CA GLN A 100 -12.36 -36.23 14.30
C GLN A 100 -10.97 -35.64 14.57
N VAL A 101 -10.39 -35.99 15.72
CA VAL A 101 -8.96 -35.79 15.99
C VAL A 101 -8.20 -37.02 15.49
N THR A 102 -7.81 -37.04 14.21
CA THR A 102 -6.76 -37.97 13.76
C THR A 102 -5.90 -37.36 12.65
N GLU A 103 -4.61 -37.73 12.66
CA GLU A 103 -3.71 -37.71 11.52
C GLU A 103 -3.16 -36.34 11.03
N ILE A 104 -2.36 -35.72 11.90
CA ILE A 104 -1.24 -34.85 11.50
C ILE A 104 -0.13 -35.67 10.80
N ALA A 105 -0.43 -36.26 9.64
CA ALA A 105 0.58 -36.83 8.76
C ALA A 105 1.43 -35.70 8.17
N SER A 106 2.67 -35.57 8.67
CA SER A 106 3.64 -34.58 8.20
C SER A 106 4.05 -34.84 6.76
N SER A 107 3.34 -34.22 5.81
CA SER A 107 3.78 -34.13 4.43
C SER A 107 4.59 -32.85 4.26
N GLU A 108 5.91 -32.97 4.39
CA GLU A 108 6.87 -31.91 4.01
C GLU A 108 6.93 -31.76 2.48
N LYS A 109 5.81 -31.37 1.88
CA LYS A 109 5.73 -31.02 0.46
C LYS A 109 6.50 -29.71 0.25
N LYS A 110 7.79 -29.84 -0.06
CA LYS A 110 8.69 -28.78 -0.55
C LYS A 110 7.91 -27.87 -1.50
N ALA A 111 7.61 -26.66 -1.05
CA ALA A 111 6.68 -25.79 -1.75
C ALA A 111 7.22 -25.44 -3.15
N ASP A 112 6.37 -25.65 -4.15
CA ASP A 112 6.56 -25.11 -5.48
C ASP A 112 6.24 -23.62 -5.40
N TYR A 113 7.28 -22.79 -5.25
CA TYR A 113 7.16 -21.35 -5.00
C TYR A 113 6.75 -20.60 -6.26
N LYS A 114 5.48 -20.77 -6.65
CA LYS A 114 4.87 -19.97 -7.70
C LYS A 114 4.74 -18.53 -7.23
N ASP A 115 5.23 -17.59 -8.04
CA ASP A 115 5.13 -16.15 -7.78
C ASP A 115 3.67 -15.76 -7.51
N ILE A 116 3.47 -14.93 -6.49
CA ILE A 116 2.14 -14.46 -6.11
C ILE A 116 1.77 -13.25 -6.97
N THR A 117 0.59 -13.28 -7.57
CA THR A 117 -0.01 -12.11 -8.24
C THR A 117 -1.27 -11.71 -7.50
N VAL A 118 -1.53 -10.40 -7.47
CA VAL A 118 -2.68 -9.79 -6.81
C VAL A 118 -3.33 -8.80 -7.76
N ASP A 119 -4.64 -8.90 -7.89
CA ASP A 119 -5.44 -8.05 -8.76
C ASP A 119 -6.63 -7.50 -7.98
N ILE A 120 -7.06 -6.28 -8.28
CA ILE A 120 -8.26 -5.68 -7.71
C ILE A 120 -9.45 -6.12 -8.59
N GLU A 121 -10.40 -6.82 -7.98
CA GLU A 121 -11.60 -7.38 -8.64
C GLU A 121 -12.78 -6.39 -8.58
N SER A 122 -12.89 -5.66 -7.47
CA SER A 122 -13.82 -4.55 -7.30
C SER A 122 -13.15 -3.48 -6.43
N PRO A 123 -13.34 -2.18 -6.73
CA PRO A 123 -14.00 -1.63 -7.91
C PRO A 123 -13.20 -1.90 -9.20
N SER A 124 -13.86 -1.76 -10.36
CA SER A 124 -13.22 -1.80 -11.68
C SER A 124 -12.44 -0.51 -11.96
N ASN A 125 -11.53 -0.54 -12.94
CA ASN A 125 -10.86 0.68 -13.39
C ASN A 125 -11.86 1.68 -13.99
N ASP A 126 -11.66 2.95 -13.65
CA ASP A 126 -12.50 4.11 -13.98
C ASP A 126 -13.95 4.03 -13.45
N GLU A 127 -14.23 3.14 -12.49
CA GLU A 127 -15.57 2.99 -11.93
C GLU A 127 -16.02 4.24 -11.16
N THR A 128 -17.23 4.72 -11.46
CA THR A 128 -17.86 5.84 -10.74
C THR A 128 -18.72 5.33 -9.58
N LEU A 129 -18.19 5.43 -8.38
CA LEU A 129 -18.84 5.04 -7.13
C LEU A 129 -19.70 6.20 -6.59
N ARG A 130 -20.90 5.91 -6.07
CA ARG A 130 -21.77 6.90 -5.42
C ARG A 130 -21.97 6.56 -3.95
N SER A 131 -21.55 7.45 -3.06
CA SER A 131 -21.64 7.22 -1.61
C SER A 131 -21.69 8.53 -0.83
N SER A 132 -22.84 8.87 -0.24
CA SER A 132 -23.01 10.09 0.58
C SER A 132 -22.11 10.12 1.82
N ARG A 133 -21.79 8.94 2.38
CA ARG A 133 -20.95 8.77 3.58
C ARG A 133 -19.47 8.50 3.26
N GLY A 134 -19.07 8.54 1.99
CA GLY A 134 -17.70 8.19 1.59
C GLY A 134 -17.34 6.74 1.91
N LEU A 135 -18.31 5.82 1.80
CA LEU A 135 -18.08 4.37 1.90
C LEU A 135 -17.61 3.83 0.55
N MET A 136 -16.49 3.11 0.55
CA MET A 136 -15.93 2.41 -0.61
C MET A 136 -15.46 1.02 -0.17
N THR A 137 -15.79 0.00 -0.96
CA THR A 137 -15.39 -1.39 -0.71
C THR A 137 -14.40 -1.84 -1.78
N ILE A 138 -13.30 -2.47 -1.37
CA ILE A 138 -12.30 -3.04 -2.28
C ILE A 138 -12.26 -4.55 -2.05
N GLN A 139 -12.32 -5.33 -3.13
CA GLN A 139 -12.13 -6.78 -3.17
C GLN A 139 -10.97 -7.13 -4.10
N THR A 140 -10.12 -8.07 -3.68
CA THR A 140 -8.96 -8.52 -4.47
C THR A 140 -8.98 -10.02 -4.76
N SER A 141 -8.56 -10.38 -5.96
CA SER A 141 -8.22 -11.75 -6.33
C SER A 141 -6.73 -12.02 -6.18
N LEU A 142 -6.38 -13.29 -6.02
CA LEU A 142 -5.00 -13.78 -5.86
C LEU A 142 -4.85 -15.10 -6.60
N ASN A 143 -3.75 -15.29 -7.32
CA ASN A 143 -3.48 -16.55 -8.03
C ASN A 143 -3.23 -17.76 -7.10
N ARG A 144 -2.87 -17.52 -5.84
CA ARG A 144 -2.74 -18.53 -4.78
C ARG A 144 -3.13 -17.98 -3.41
N LYS A 145 -3.28 -18.86 -2.43
CA LYS A 145 -3.39 -18.45 -1.02
C LYS A 145 -2.10 -17.74 -0.57
N LEU A 146 -2.24 -16.79 0.34
CA LEU A 146 -1.12 -16.16 1.04
C LEU A 146 -0.30 -17.23 1.76
N GLY A 147 1.01 -17.14 1.61
CA GLY A 147 2.01 -17.93 2.31
C GLY A 147 2.26 -17.43 3.74
N ILE A 148 3.13 -18.12 4.45
CA ILE A 148 3.48 -17.78 5.84
C ILE A 148 4.19 -16.42 5.86
N GLY A 149 3.67 -15.49 6.66
CA GLY A 149 4.20 -14.12 6.78
C GLY A 149 3.87 -13.19 5.60
N GLU A 150 3.21 -13.67 4.54
CA GLU A 150 2.68 -12.83 3.46
C GLU A 150 1.40 -12.13 3.92
N ARG A 151 1.29 -10.83 3.69
CA ARG A 151 0.12 -10.00 4.00
C ARG A 151 -0.18 -9.05 2.85
N LEU A 152 -1.41 -8.58 2.77
CA LEU A 152 -1.90 -7.59 1.83
C LEU A 152 -1.91 -6.22 2.50
N GLN A 153 -1.32 -5.24 1.84
CA GLN A 153 -1.38 -3.83 2.20
C GLN A 153 -2.14 -3.09 1.10
N LEU A 154 -3.23 -2.43 1.44
CA LEU A 154 -3.84 -1.44 0.54
C LEU A 154 -2.99 -0.18 0.53
N VAL A 155 -2.81 0.39 -0.65
CA VAL A 155 -2.27 1.72 -0.89
C VAL A 155 -3.38 2.55 -1.53
N PHE A 156 -3.75 3.63 -0.86
CA PHE A 156 -4.80 4.57 -1.23
C PHE A 156 -4.15 5.94 -1.45
N ASP A 157 -4.28 6.50 -2.66
CA ASP A 157 -3.67 7.78 -3.06
C ASP A 157 -2.16 7.84 -2.76
N GLY A 158 -1.47 6.75 -3.08
CA GLY A 158 -0.03 6.57 -2.84
C GLY A 158 0.36 6.28 -1.37
N THR A 159 -0.57 6.38 -0.42
CA THR A 159 -0.32 6.14 1.02
C THR A 159 -0.77 4.75 1.47
N PRO A 160 -0.01 4.02 2.30
CA PRO A 160 -0.47 2.76 2.88
C PRO A 160 -1.71 2.96 3.78
N TYR A 161 -2.84 2.37 3.41
CA TYR A 161 -4.09 2.43 4.16
C TYR A 161 -4.22 1.27 5.15
N GLY A 162 -4.22 1.59 6.45
CA GLY A 162 -4.30 0.59 7.52
C GLY A 162 -3.06 -0.29 7.64
N ALA A 163 -3.12 -1.28 8.52
CA ALA A 163 -2.04 -2.26 8.71
C ALA A 163 -2.11 -3.39 7.68
N PRO A 164 -0.98 -4.08 7.36
CA PRO A 164 -1.01 -5.25 6.50
C PRO A 164 -1.87 -6.36 7.09
N GLN A 165 -2.78 -6.92 6.30
CA GLN A 165 -3.75 -7.93 6.74
C GLN A 165 -3.80 -9.14 5.80
N THR A 166 -4.47 -10.22 6.18
CA THR A 166 -4.66 -11.42 5.32
C THR A 166 -6.01 -11.43 4.59
N GLN A 167 -6.91 -10.50 4.92
CA GLN A 167 -8.22 -10.39 4.29
C GLN A 167 -8.09 -9.76 2.91
N LYS A 168 -8.88 -10.28 1.95
CA LYS A 168 -8.95 -9.79 0.57
C LYS A 168 -9.97 -8.65 0.38
N TYR A 169 -10.44 -8.07 1.47
CA TYR A 169 -11.50 -7.07 1.52
C TYR A 169 -11.07 -5.88 2.38
N TRP A 170 -11.37 -4.67 1.90
CA TRP A 170 -11.25 -3.44 2.67
C TRP A 170 -12.54 -2.65 2.58
N GLU A 171 -12.90 -2.02 3.70
CA GLU A 171 -13.99 -1.04 3.78
C GLU A 171 -13.41 0.30 4.20
N LEU A 172 -13.40 1.26 3.29
CA LEU A 172 -12.95 2.62 3.51
C LEU A 172 -14.16 3.48 3.90
N LYS A 173 -13.95 4.40 4.84
CA LYS A 173 -15.00 5.25 5.41
C LYS A 173 -14.56 6.70 5.39
N GLY A 174 -15.48 7.60 5.08
CA GLY A 174 -15.16 9.02 4.97
C GLY A 174 -14.20 9.34 3.82
N VAL A 175 -14.10 8.48 2.79
CA VAL A 175 -13.39 8.83 1.55
C VAL A 175 -14.00 10.12 0.99
N GLU A 176 -13.16 10.98 0.43
CA GLU A 176 -13.61 12.25 -0.14
C GLU A 176 -14.19 12.09 -1.55
N ARG A 177 -14.74 13.18 -2.09
CA ARG A 177 -15.23 13.16 -3.48
C ARG A 177 -14.07 13.44 -4.43
N GLY A 178 -14.09 12.80 -5.60
CA GLY A 178 -13.09 13.01 -6.65
C GLY A 178 -12.49 11.71 -7.17
N GLU A 179 -11.37 11.85 -7.86
CA GLU A 179 -10.56 10.75 -8.34
C GLU A 179 -9.70 10.18 -7.21
N HIS A 180 -9.65 8.86 -7.10
CA HIS A 180 -8.83 8.12 -6.14
C HIS A 180 -8.10 6.98 -6.83
N SER A 181 -6.87 6.72 -6.39
CA SER A 181 -6.01 5.67 -6.90
C SER A 181 -5.83 4.55 -5.88
N LEU A 182 -6.15 3.33 -6.31
CA LEU A 182 -6.11 2.11 -5.51
C LEU A 182 -5.00 1.20 -6.01
N LYS A 183 -4.20 0.64 -5.10
CA LYS A 183 -3.21 -0.39 -5.41
C LYS A 183 -3.05 -1.31 -4.22
N VAL A 184 -3.01 -2.61 -4.44
CA VAL A 184 -2.75 -3.59 -3.37
C VAL A 184 -1.37 -4.20 -3.53
N GLN A 185 -0.64 -4.28 -2.42
CA GLN A 185 0.71 -4.82 -2.37
C GLN A 185 0.72 -6.07 -1.50
N VAL A 186 1.38 -7.14 -1.97
CA VAL A 186 1.74 -8.27 -1.09
C VAL A 186 3.06 -7.92 -0.42
N VAL A 187 3.08 -7.89 0.91
CA VAL A 187 4.26 -7.63 1.73
C VAL A 187 4.61 -8.85 2.57
N GLN A 188 5.90 -9.15 2.69
CA GLN A 188 6.43 -10.19 3.57
C GLN A 188 7.63 -9.63 4.33
N SER A 189 7.60 -9.70 5.66
CA SER A 189 8.64 -9.16 6.55
C SER A 189 9.04 -7.71 6.25
N GLY A 190 8.07 -6.87 5.88
CA GLY A 190 8.28 -5.45 5.53
C GLY A 190 8.71 -5.18 4.08
N LYS A 191 9.04 -6.21 3.29
CA LYS A 191 9.38 -6.09 1.88
C LYS A 191 8.16 -6.33 0.99
N VAL A 192 7.93 -5.47 -0.01
CA VAL A 192 6.95 -5.73 -1.08
C VAL A 192 7.47 -6.86 -1.97
N ILE A 193 6.66 -7.92 -2.12
CA ILE A 193 6.97 -9.10 -2.97
C ILE A 193 6.10 -9.17 -4.23
N ALA A 194 4.93 -8.51 -4.23
CA ALA A 194 4.09 -8.32 -5.41
C ALA A 194 3.25 -7.04 -5.30
N SER A 195 2.70 -6.54 -6.41
CA SER A 195 1.79 -5.40 -6.45
C SER A 195 0.79 -5.57 -7.59
N SER A 196 -0.44 -5.11 -7.38
CA SER A 196 -1.46 -5.04 -8.43
C SER A 196 -1.17 -3.92 -9.43
N SER A 197 -1.94 -3.90 -10.52
CA SER A 197 -2.21 -2.67 -11.26
C SER A 197 -2.72 -1.56 -10.33
N VAL A 198 -2.54 -0.32 -10.75
CA VAL A 198 -3.26 0.82 -10.16
C VAL A 198 -4.66 0.83 -10.78
N VAL A 199 -5.67 0.93 -9.92
CA VAL A 199 -7.08 1.09 -10.31
C VAL A 199 -7.50 2.52 -9.93
N THR A 200 -7.87 3.32 -10.92
CA THR A 200 -8.45 4.65 -10.70
C THR A 200 -9.96 4.53 -10.52
N VAL A 201 -10.55 5.29 -9.60
CA VAL A 201 -12.01 5.36 -9.39
C VAL A 201 -12.48 6.78 -9.09
N PHE A 202 -13.75 7.05 -9.35
CA PHE A 202 -14.36 8.36 -9.13
C PHE A 202 -15.45 8.27 -8.07
N LEU A 203 -15.22 8.84 -6.87
CA LEU A 203 -16.21 8.84 -5.80
C LEU A 203 -17.06 10.11 -5.81
N HIS A 204 -18.37 9.94 -5.90
CA HIS A 204 -19.36 11.01 -5.81
C HIS A 204 -20.09 10.99 -4.46
N LYS A 205 -19.89 12.05 -3.66
CA LYS A 205 -20.61 12.31 -2.41
C LYS A 205 -21.75 13.30 -2.68
N THR A 206 -22.98 12.95 -2.29
CA THR A 206 -24.08 13.91 -2.20
C THR A 206 -24.00 14.68 -0.89
N SER A 207 -24.14 16.00 -0.94
CA SER A 207 -24.28 16.80 0.29
C SER A 207 -25.74 16.76 0.73
N VAL A 208 -26.00 16.14 1.88
CA VAL A 208 -27.21 16.45 2.65
C VAL A 208 -27.06 17.83 3.28
N LYS A 209 -28.15 18.59 3.33
CA LYS A 209 -28.24 19.96 3.85
C LYS A 209 -29.04 19.96 5.15
#